data_AF-A3CT42-F1
#
_entry.id   AF-A3CT42-F1
#
_cell.length_a   1.000
_cell.length_b   1.000
_cell.length_c   1.000
_cell.angle_alpha   90.00
_cell.angle_beta   90.00
_cell.angle_gamma   90.00
#
_symmetry.space_group_name_H-M   'P 1'
#
loop_
_entity.id
_entity.type
_entity.pdbx_description
1 polymer ?
#
loop_
_entity_poly.entity_id
_entity_poly.type
_entity_poly.pdbx_seq_one_letter_code
_entity_poly.pdbx_strand_id
1 'polypeptide(L)'
;MAYVQVLPEFGLVVDPMVGIVTTAGVSYTPVLEQVTELEKITDDLVGMLSGEGNFLASFPNREGVLNVAGGVTAFWYGMAIGLLVAGVVVLGLL
;
A
#
# COMPACT_ATOMS: atom_id res chain seq x y z
N MET A 1 -20.21 14.39 12.69
CA MET A 1 -21.07 15.20 13.57
C MET A 1 -20.60 16.64 13.45
N ALA A 2 -21.49 17.57 13.06
CA ALA A 2 -21.15 18.97 12.89
C ALA A 2 -21.17 19.68 14.25
N TYR A 3 -20.01 20.09 14.75
CA TYR A 3 -19.88 20.92 15.95
C TYR A 3 -19.67 22.39 15.54
N VAL A 4 -20.32 23.31 16.25
CA VAL A 4 -20.14 24.75 16.03
C VAL A 4 -19.08 25.25 17.01
N GLN A 5 -18.00 25.84 16.49
CA GLN A 5 -16.96 26.44 17.33
C GLN A 5 -17.47 27.75 17.91
N VAL A 6 -17.43 27.88 19.24
CA VAL A 6 -17.92 29.07 19.95
C VAL A 6 -16.77 29.94 20.43
N LEU A 7 -15.74 29.32 21.04
CA LEU A 7 -14.50 29.97 21.45
C LEU A 7 -13.31 29.06 21.07
N PRO A 8 -12.69 29.29 19.91
CA PRO A 8 -11.58 28.48 19.40
C PRO A 8 -10.36 28.48 20.34
N GLU A 9 -10.11 29.59 21.04
CA GLU A 9 -8.96 29.80 21.92
C GLU A 9 -8.99 28.90 23.17
N PHE A 10 -10.17 28.47 23.60
CA PHE A 10 -10.38 27.60 24.75
C PHE A 10 -10.81 26.18 24.35
N GLY A 11 -10.83 25.87 23.05
CA GLY A 11 -11.24 24.57 22.52
C GLY A 11 -12.70 24.20 22.81
N LEU A 12 -13.57 25.19 23.01
CA LEU A 12 -14.98 24.98 23.35
C LEU A 12 -15.83 24.88 22.08
N VAL A 13 -16.56 23.78 21.97
CA VAL A 13 -17.52 23.50 20.90
C VAL A 13 -18.91 23.28 21.49
N VAL A 14 -19.93 23.74 20.77
CA VAL A 14 -21.33 23.49 21.12
C VAL A 14 -21.89 22.38 20.24
N ASP A 15 -22.54 21.42 20.88
CA ASP A 15 -23.40 20.47 20.20
C ASP A 15 -24.77 21.14 19.92
N PRO A 16 -25.11 21.39 18.65
CA PRO A 16 -26.34 22.09 18.28
C PRO A 16 -27.62 21.27 18.56
N MET A 17 -27.51 19.97 18.87
CA MET A 17 -28.66 19.14 19.21
C MET A 17 -29.05 19.19 20.69
N VAL A 18 -28.07 19.40 21.58
CA VAL A 18 -28.29 19.33 23.04
C VAL A 18 -28.06 20.68 23.72
N GLY A 19 -27.46 21.67 23.03
CA GLY A 19 -27.27 23.02 23.55
C GLY A 19 -26.23 23.11 24.67
N ILE A 20 -25.38 22.10 24.81
CA ILE A 20 -24.34 22.02 25.84
C ILE A 20 -22.99 22.42 25.21
N VAL A 21 -22.24 23.26 25.93
CA VAL A 21 -20.85 23.63 25.60
C VAL A 21 -19.94 22.57 26.20
N THR A 22 -19.13 21.90 25.36
CA THR A 22 -18.14 20.91 25.80
C THR A 22 -16.76 21.23 25.20
N THR A 23 -15.69 20.72 25.81
CA THR A 23 -14.36 20.74 25.18
C THR A 23 -14.38 19.85 23.94
N ALA A 24 -13.80 20.34 22.85
CA ALA A 24 -13.68 19.59 21.60
C ALA A 24 -12.89 18.32 21.86
N GLY A 25 -13.53 17.16 21.64
CA GLY A 25 -12.79 15.90 21.51
C GLY A 25 -11.79 16.06 20.38
N VAL A 26 -10.56 15.59 20.59
CA VAL A 26 -9.52 15.64 19.55
C VAL A 26 -10.04 14.89 18.33
N SER A 27 -10.11 15.56 17.17
CA SER A 27 -10.56 14.93 15.94
C SER A 27 -9.50 13.92 15.48
N TYR A 28 -9.83 12.63 15.55
CA TYR A 28 -8.99 11.55 15.01
C TYR A 28 -9.20 11.34 13.51
N THR A 29 -10.07 12.10 12.85
CA THR A 29 -10.33 11.99 11.40
C THR A 29 -9.04 12.02 10.56
N PRO A 30 -8.07 12.91 10.79
CA PRO A 30 -6.83 12.93 10.01
C PRO A 30 -5.97 11.69 10.23
N VAL A 31 -6.06 11.05 11.40
CA VAL A 31 -5.35 9.80 11.71
C VAL A 31 -6.05 8.63 11.02
N LEU A 32 -7.38 8.59 11.04
CA LEU A 32 -8.18 7.57 10.37
C LEU A 32 -7.99 7.60 8.85
N GLU A 33 -7.88 8.79 8.26
CA GLU A 33 -7.57 8.96 6.84
C GLU A 33 -6.18 8.37 6.50
N GLN A 34 -5.16 8.65 7.31
CA GLN A 34 -3.82 8.09 7.12
C GLN A 34 -3.80 6.57 7.30
N VAL A 35 -4.54 6.02 8.27
CA VAL A 35 -4.65 4.56 8.46
C VAL A 35 -5.33 3.91 7.25
N THR A 36 -6.38 4.54 6.71
CA THR A 36 -7.07 4.05 5.50
C THR A 36 -6.14 4.06 4.28
N GLU A 37 -5.27 5.05 4.16
CA GLU A 37 -4.26 5.08 3.10
C GLU A 37 -3.20 3.99 3.29
N LEU A 38 -2.76 3.76 4.53
CA LEU A 38 -1.81 2.71 4.88
C LEU A 38 -2.35 1.31 4.57
N GLU A 39 -3.63 1.06 4.84
CA GLU A 39 -4.31 -0.19 4.50
C GLU A 39 -4.29 -0.45 2.99
N LYS A 40 -4.61 0.55 2.17
CA LYS A 40 -4.55 0.43 0.71
C LYS A 40 -3.15 0.08 0.20
N ILE A 41 -2.12 0.73 0.73
CA ILE A 41 -0.73 0.44 0.35
C ILE A 41 -0.35 -0.99 0.76
N THR A 42 -0.80 -1.43 1.94
CA THR A 42 -0.51 -2.77 2.44
C THR A 42 -1.19 -3.84 1.57
N ASP A 43 -2.43 -3.62 1.17
CA ASP A 43 -3.15 -4.51 0.24
C ASP A 43 -2.46 -4.58 -1.12
N ASP A 44 -1.94 -3.46 -1.62
CA ASP A 44 -1.17 -3.41 -2.88
C ASP A 44 0.12 -4.24 -2.77
N LEU A 45 0.85 -4.14 -1.65
CA LEU A 45 2.06 -4.94 -1.40
C LEU A 45 1.76 -6.44 -1.35
N VAL A 46 0.65 -6.84 -0.75
CA VAL A 46 0.20 -8.25 -0.75
C VAL A 46 -0.19 -8.68 -2.16
N GLY A 47 -0.88 -7.82 -2.90
CA GLY A 47 -1.21 -8.02 -4.32
C GLY A 47 0.03 -8.23 -5.19
N MET A 48 1.09 -7.43 -4.98
CA MET A 48 2.37 -7.59 -5.66
C MET A 48 3.02 -8.95 -5.40
N LEU A 49 2.97 -9.43 -4.15
CA LEU A 49 3.56 -10.71 -3.76
C LEU A 49 2.81 -11.89 -4.40
N SER A 50 1.50 -11.76 -4.58
CA SER A 50 0.66 -12.79 -5.22
C SER A 50 0.87 -12.90 -6.74
N GLY A 51 1.42 -11.86 -7.38
CA GLY A 51 1.60 -11.80 -8.84
C GLY A 51 0.31 -11.59 -9.65
N GLU A 52 -0.86 -11.81 -9.04
CA GLU A 52 -2.19 -11.66 -9.65
C GLU A 52 -2.77 -10.25 -9.52
N GLY A 53 -2.20 -9.42 -8.64
CA GLY A 53 -2.64 -8.06 -8.41
C GLY A 53 -2.27 -7.08 -9.54
N ASN A 54 -3.04 -6.01 -9.65
CA ASN A 54 -2.66 -4.82 -10.41
C ASN A 54 -2.29 -3.71 -9.41
N PHE A 55 -1.19 -3.00 -9.63
CA PHE A 55 -0.84 -1.90 -8.74
C PHE A 55 -1.96 -0.87 -8.67
N LEU A 56 -2.19 -0.29 -7.50
CA LEU A 56 -3.08 0.87 -7.33
C LEU A 56 -2.70 2.04 -8.24
N ALA A 57 -1.41 2.16 -8.60
CA ALA A 57 -0.88 3.19 -9.49
C ALA A 57 -0.84 2.77 -10.98
N SER A 58 -1.29 1.56 -11.33
CA SER A 58 -1.30 1.11 -12.73
C SER A 58 -2.40 1.78 -13.53
N PHE A 59 -2.08 2.12 -14.78
CA PHE A 59 -3.09 2.55 -15.74
C PHE A 59 -4.14 1.44 -15.98
N PRO A 60 -5.41 1.81 -16.25
CA PRO A 60 -6.44 0.85 -16.65
C PRO A 60 -5.97 -0.02 -17.83
N ASN A 61 -6.38 -1.30 -17.88
CA ASN A 61 -5.94 -2.32 -18.86
C ASN A 61 -4.47 -2.82 -18.75
N ARG A 62 -3.81 -2.70 -17.59
CA ARG A 62 -2.47 -3.30 -17.32
C ARG A 62 -2.52 -4.55 -16.43
N GLU A 63 -3.66 -5.21 -16.35
CA GLU A 63 -3.86 -6.43 -15.55
C GLU A 63 -2.93 -7.57 -16.02
N GLY A 64 -2.35 -8.31 -15.08
CA GLY A 64 -1.49 -9.47 -15.35
C GLY A 64 -0.06 -9.16 -15.86
N VAL A 65 0.31 -7.89 -16.03
CA VAL A 65 1.67 -7.49 -16.46
C VAL A 65 2.73 -7.93 -15.44
N LEU A 66 2.38 -7.98 -14.15
CA LEU A 66 3.29 -8.45 -13.09
C LEU A 66 3.73 -9.90 -13.28
N ASN A 67 2.81 -10.80 -13.64
CA ASN A 67 3.13 -12.19 -13.93
C ASN A 67 4.09 -12.34 -15.13
N VAL A 68 3.87 -11.55 -16.19
CA VAL A 68 4.74 -11.58 -17.38
C VAL A 68 6.11 -11.00 -17.07
N ALA A 69 6.17 -9.85 -16.40
CA ALA A 69 7.43 -9.19 -16.05
C ALA A 69 8.26 -10.03 -15.05
N GLY A 70 7.61 -10.61 -14.04
CA GLY A 70 8.21 -11.52 -13.08
C GLY A 70 8.72 -12.81 -13.73
N GLY A 71 7.93 -13.41 -14.64
CA GLY A 71 8.33 -14.60 -15.37
C GLY A 71 9.55 -14.38 -16.26
N VAL A 72 9.61 -13.28 -17.01
CA VAL A 72 10.74 -12.97 -17.90
C VAL A 72 12.02 -12.69 -17.11
N THR A 73 11.92 -11.95 -16.00
CA THR A 73 13.09 -11.67 -15.15
C THR A 73 13.59 -12.93 -14.46
N ALA A 74 12.71 -13.74 -13.88
CA ALA A 74 13.07 -15.02 -13.27
C ALA A 74 13.72 -15.98 -14.28
N PHE A 75 13.20 -16.05 -15.51
CA PHE A 75 13.79 -16.84 -16.59
C PHE A 75 15.22 -16.39 -16.91
N TRP A 76 15.47 -15.07 -16.98
CA TRP A 76 16.80 -14.58 -17.33
C TRP A 76 17.83 -14.86 -16.23
N TYR A 77 17.48 -14.61 -14.97
CA TYR A 77 18.37 -14.94 -13.85
C TYR A 77 18.57 -16.45 -13.71
N GLY A 78 17.51 -17.24 -13.90
CA GLY A 78 17.59 -18.70 -13.90
C GLY A 78 18.53 -19.23 -14.98
N MET A 79 18.47 -18.66 -16.19
CA MET A 79 19.37 -19.05 -17.28
C MET A 79 20.82 -18.64 -17.01
N ALA A 80 21.06 -17.42 -16.52
CA ALA A 80 22.42 -16.95 -16.22
C ALA A 80 23.09 -17.84 -15.14
N ILE A 81 22.38 -18.14 -14.06
CA ILE A 81 22.88 -19.01 -12.99
C ILE A 81 23.01 -20.45 -13.48
N GLY A 82 22.01 -20.96 -14.21
CA GLY A 82 22.03 -22.31 -14.76
C GLY A 82 23.21 -22.54 -15.70
N LEU A 83 23.52 -21.58 -16.56
CA LEU A 83 24.69 -21.63 -17.46
C LEU A 83 26.01 -21.57 -16.69
N LEU A 84 26.09 -20.75 -15.64
CA LEU A 84 27.27 -20.68 -14.78
C LEU A 84 27.52 -22.04 -14.11
N VAL A 85 26.50 -22.63 -13.50
CA VAL A 85 26.61 -23.96 -12.85
C VAL A 85 26.96 -25.03 -13.88
N ALA A 86 26.28 -25.05 -15.03
CA ALA A 86 26.58 -26.01 -16.10
C ALA A 86 28.03 -25.87 -16.60
N GLY A 87 28.54 -24.65 -16.75
CA GLY A 87 29.93 -24.37 -17.11
C GLY A 87 30.92 -24.89 -16.08
N VAL A 88 30.67 -24.65 -14.78
CA VAL A 88 31.52 -25.16 -13.68
C VAL A 88 31.51 -26.69 -13.65
N VAL A 89 30.37 -27.33 -13.83
CA VAL A 89 30.25 -28.79 -13.81
C VAL A 89 30.96 -29.41 -15.01
N VAL A 90 30.73 -28.90 -16.22
CA VAL A 90 31.34 -29.43 -17.44
C VAL A 90 32.85 -29.20 -17.46
N LEU A 91 33.32 -28.01 -17.10
CA LEU A 91 34.75 -27.67 -17.15
C LEU A 91 35.53 -28.12 -15.91
N GLY A 92 34.86 -28.40 -14.79
CA GLY A 92 35.50 -28.85 -13.55
C GLY A 92 35.52 -30.37 -13.35
N LEU A 93 34.68 -31.12 -14.07
CA LEU A 93 34.69 -32.59 -14.09
C LEU A 93 35.38 -33.20 -15.32
N LEU A 94 35.77 -32.37 -16.31
CA LEU A 94 36.70 -32.73 -17.39
C LEU A 94 38.14 -32.48 -16.96
#